data_AF-A0A3D0IG26-F1
#
_entry.id   AF-A0A3D0IG26-F1
#
_cell.length_a   1.000
_cell.length_b   1.000
_cell.length_c   1.000
_cell.angle_alpha   90.00
_cell.angle_beta   90.00
_cell.angle_gamma   90.00
#
_symmetry.space_group_name_H-M   'P 1'
#
loop_
_entity.id
_entity.type
_entity.pdbx_description
1 polymer ?
#
loop_
_entity_poly.entity_id
_entity_poly.type
_entity_poly.pdbx_seq_one_letter_code
_entity_poly.pdbx_strand_id
1 'polypeptide(L)'
;MSKEKKTEKDLKEKKTKSSKKEKKELFAEYPNLWESRSRDDIDHTMAFAEEYMAFLDISKTEREFVKNAIEALTDKGFVDIDTKKALKSGDKVFSSIKGKGLMFAVVGKEDAFKGFNILGAHIDSPRLDLKPNPLYEEDELVFFKTHYYGGIKK
;
A
#
# COMPACT_ATOMS: atom_id res chain seq x y z
N MET A 1 -65.67 12.11 -8.39
CA MET A 1 -64.30 12.31 -7.85
C MET A 1 -63.95 11.17 -6.90
N SER A 2 -63.63 9.99 -7.44
CA SER A 2 -63.26 8.81 -6.65
C SER A 2 -61.73 8.75 -6.53
N LYS A 3 -61.20 9.09 -5.35
CA LYS A 3 -59.79 8.89 -5.01
C LYS A 3 -59.53 7.37 -4.92
N GLU A 4 -58.71 6.84 -5.83
CA GLU A 4 -58.25 5.45 -5.77
C GLU A 4 -57.54 5.18 -4.44
N LYS A 5 -58.12 4.32 -3.61
CA LYS A 5 -57.49 3.79 -2.39
C LYS A 5 -56.37 2.85 -2.84
N LYS A 6 -55.12 3.32 -2.76
CA LYS A 6 -53.93 2.45 -2.89
C LYS A 6 -54.05 1.29 -1.91
N THR A 7 -53.91 0.06 -2.39
CA THR A 7 -54.07 -1.12 -1.55
C THR A 7 -52.87 -1.26 -0.61
N GLU A 8 -53.06 -1.91 0.53
CA GLU A 8 -52.02 -2.11 1.56
C GLU A 8 -50.79 -2.87 1.01
N LYS A 9 -51.01 -3.69 -0.03
CA LYS A 9 -49.98 -4.41 -0.78
C LYS A 9 -49.08 -3.46 -1.60
N ASP A 10 -49.66 -2.46 -2.26
CA ASP A 10 -48.92 -1.45 -3.04
C ASP A 10 -48.04 -0.56 -2.14
N LEU A 11 -48.53 -0.27 -0.93
CA LEU A 11 -47.80 0.49 0.09
C LEU A 11 -46.64 -0.33 0.69
N LYS A 12 -46.83 -1.63 0.92
CA LYS A 12 -45.76 -2.55 1.35
C LYS A 12 -44.71 -2.73 0.27
N GLU A 13 -45.07 -2.94 -0.99
CA GLU A 13 -44.09 -3.04 -2.08
C GLU A 13 -43.31 -1.74 -2.29
N LYS A 14 -43.96 -0.58 -2.22
CA LYS A 14 -43.27 0.72 -2.26
C LYS A 14 -42.33 0.93 -1.09
N LYS A 15 -42.73 0.58 0.14
CA LYS A 15 -41.84 0.64 1.32
C LYS A 15 -40.65 -0.29 1.19
N THR A 16 -40.83 -1.49 0.63
CA THR A 16 -39.76 -2.48 0.44
C THR A 16 -38.79 -2.07 -0.68
N LYS A 17 -39.27 -1.42 -1.74
CA LYS A 17 -38.42 -0.84 -2.80
C LYS A 17 -37.69 0.42 -2.31
N SER A 18 -38.34 1.27 -1.52
CA SER A 18 -37.72 2.43 -0.87
C SER A 18 -36.59 1.99 0.07
N SER A 19 -36.85 1.00 0.93
CA SER A 19 -35.84 0.51 1.88
C SER A 19 -34.66 -0.22 1.22
N LYS A 20 -34.87 -0.91 0.08
CA LYS A 20 -33.76 -1.46 -0.71
C LYS A 20 -32.93 -0.37 -1.39
N LYS A 21 -33.55 0.70 -1.88
CA LYS A 21 -32.85 1.84 -2.49
C LYS A 21 -32.05 2.62 -1.44
N GLU A 22 -32.66 2.91 -0.30
CA GLU A 22 -32.01 3.56 0.84
C GLU A 22 -30.84 2.74 1.38
N LYS A 23 -30.98 1.41 1.46
CA LYS A 23 -29.84 0.53 1.81
C LYS A 23 -28.71 0.62 0.79
N LYS A 24 -28.99 0.74 -0.50
CA LYS A 24 -27.95 0.87 -1.52
C LYS A 24 -27.25 2.24 -1.49
N GLU A 25 -27.94 3.28 -1.04
CA GLU A 25 -27.37 4.63 -0.88
C GLU A 25 -26.58 4.79 0.43
N LEU A 26 -26.91 4.03 1.47
CA LEU A 26 -26.28 4.13 2.80
C LEU A 26 -25.17 3.09 3.04
N PHE A 27 -25.20 1.96 2.34
CA PHE A 27 -24.23 0.87 2.52
C PHE A 27 -23.35 0.70 1.29
N ALA A 28 -22.03 0.64 1.52
CA ALA A 28 -21.09 0.24 0.49
C ALA A 28 -21.22 -1.27 0.21
N GLU A 29 -21.36 -1.63 -1.06
CA GLU A 29 -21.27 -3.01 -1.53
C GLU A 29 -19.82 -3.28 -1.97
N TYR A 30 -19.25 -4.41 -1.54
CA TYR A 30 -17.90 -4.84 -1.90
C TYR A 30 -17.98 -6.10 -2.76
N PRO A 31 -18.29 -5.97 -4.06
CA PRO A 31 -18.38 -7.12 -4.95
C PRO A 31 -17.02 -7.79 -5.11
N ASN A 32 -17.03 -9.08 -5.47
CA ASN A 32 -15.80 -9.76 -5.85
C ASN A 32 -15.20 -9.08 -7.08
N LEU A 33 -14.00 -8.51 -6.93
CA LEU A 33 -13.34 -7.78 -8.01
C LEU A 33 -12.94 -8.71 -9.16
N TRP A 34 -12.65 -9.99 -8.90
CA TRP A 34 -12.33 -10.95 -9.96
C TRP A 34 -13.53 -11.21 -10.88
N GLU A 35 -14.73 -11.32 -10.32
CA GLU A 35 -15.95 -11.61 -11.08
C GLU A 35 -16.55 -10.37 -11.77
N SER A 36 -16.28 -9.18 -11.25
CA SER A 36 -16.89 -7.93 -11.71
C SER A 36 -16.05 -7.14 -12.71
N ARG A 37 -14.77 -7.51 -12.89
CA ARG A 37 -13.82 -6.78 -13.73
C ARG A 37 -13.78 -7.32 -15.16
N SER A 38 -13.40 -6.45 -16.10
CA SER A 38 -13.18 -6.84 -17.49
C SER A 38 -11.94 -7.73 -17.62
N ARG A 39 -11.81 -8.41 -18.76
CA ARG A 39 -10.60 -9.17 -19.05
C ARG A 39 -9.36 -8.27 -19.08
N ASP A 40 -9.49 -7.10 -19.69
CA ASP A 40 -8.41 -6.11 -19.77
C ASP A 40 -7.97 -5.63 -18.37
N ASP A 41 -8.89 -5.38 -17.44
CA ASP A 41 -8.57 -5.00 -16.05
C ASP A 41 -7.78 -6.11 -15.34
N ILE A 42 -8.15 -7.37 -15.56
CA ILE A 42 -7.45 -8.53 -15.01
C ILE A 42 -6.03 -8.63 -15.60
N ASP A 43 -5.87 -8.47 -16.90
CA ASP A 43 -4.56 -8.58 -17.55
C ASP A 43 -3.61 -7.45 -17.08
N HIS A 44 -4.10 -6.21 -16.90
CA HIS A 44 -3.32 -5.13 -16.27
C HIS A 44 -2.95 -5.43 -14.81
N THR A 45 -3.88 -6.03 -14.05
CA THR A 45 -3.63 -6.40 -12.65
C THR A 45 -2.52 -7.46 -12.56
N MET A 46 -2.55 -8.45 -13.46
CA MET A 46 -1.51 -9.49 -13.52
C MET A 46 -0.16 -8.91 -13.93
N ALA A 47 -0.12 -8.00 -14.91
CA ALA A 47 1.13 -7.31 -15.28
C ALA A 47 1.72 -6.51 -14.12
N PHE A 48 0.89 -5.79 -13.37
CA PHE A 48 1.31 -5.08 -12.16
C PHE A 48 1.84 -6.04 -11.08
N ALA A 49 1.19 -7.20 -10.91
CA ALA A 49 1.62 -8.21 -9.94
C ALA A 49 3.00 -8.78 -10.26
N GLU A 50 3.33 -9.01 -11.54
CA GLU A 50 4.65 -9.45 -11.98
C GLU A 50 5.74 -8.44 -11.61
N GLU A 51 5.51 -7.15 -11.90
CA GLU A 51 6.44 -6.08 -11.51
C GLU A 51 6.61 -5.98 -9.99
N TYR A 52 5.51 -6.13 -9.25
CA TYR A 52 5.53 -6.13 -7.79
C TYR A 52 6.34 -7.30 -7.23
N MET A 53 6.14 -8.51 -7.73
CA MET A 53 6.90 -9.70 -7.31
C MET A 53 8.38 -9.53 -7.60
N ALA A 54 8.75 -9.05 -8.79
CA ALA A 54 10.14 -8.78 -9.16
C ALA A 54 10.79 -7.77 -8.21
N PHE A 55 10.07 -6.70 -7.83
CA PHE A 55 10.57 -5.71 -6.87
C PHE A 55 10.76 -6.30 -5.46
N LEU A 56 9.84 -7.17 -5.01
CA LEU A 56 9.98 -7.89 -3.75
C LEU A 56 11.15 -8.87 -3.75
N ASP A 57 11.52 -9.44 -4.89
CA ASP A 57 12.62 -10.40 -5.00
C ASP A 57 13.99 -9.79 -4.76
N ILE A 58 14.17 -8.53 -5.14
CA ILE A 58 15.41 -7.80 -4.92
C ILE A 58 15.42 -6.98 -3.62
N SER A 59 14.31 -6.91 -2.88
CA SER A 59 14.10 -6.01 -1.74
C SER A 59 13.71 -6.74 -0.45
N LYS A 60 14.54 -7.68 0.01
CA LYS A 60 14.20 -8.56 1.15
C LYS A 60 14.44 -7.91 2.51
N THR A 61 15.37 -6.97 2.60
CA THR A 61 15.68 -6.20 3.81
C THR A 61 15.27 -4.74 3.65
N GLU A 62 15.09 -4.02 4.76
CA GLU A 62 14.75 -2.60 4.73
C GLU A 62 15.80 -1.75 3.99
N ARG A 63 17.07 -2.19 4.03
CA ARG A 63 18.17 -1.48 3.37
C ARG A 63 18.14 -1.67 1.86
N GLU A 64 17.89 -2.90 1.40
CA GLU A 64 17.71 -3.20 -0.02
C GLU A 64 16.49 -2.48 -0.57
N PHE A 65 15.37 -2.53 0.16
CA PHE A 65 14.15 -1.81 -0.22
C PHE A 65 14.43 -0.32 -0.42
N VAL A 66 15.06 0.36 0.55
CA VAL A 66 15.33 1.80 0.44
C VAL A 66 16.24 2.10 -0.74
N LYS A 67 17.28 1.27 -0.97
CA LYS A 67 18.18 1.43 -2.12
C LYS A 67 17.42 1.33 -3.44
N ASN A 68 16.70 0.23 -3.66
CA ASN A 68 15.97 -0.04 -4.90
C ASN A 68 14.83 0.96 -5.12
N ALA A 69 14.16 1.40 -4.04
CA ALA A 69 13.12 2.41 -4.10
C ALA A 69 13.68 3.78 -4.52
N ILE A 70 14.85 4.18 -4.03
CA ILE A 70 15.50 5.43 -4.46
C ILE A 70 15.87 5.37 -5.95
N GLU A 71 16.39 4.24 -6.44
CA GLU A 71 16.66 4.04 -7.87
C GLU A 71 15.36 4.20 -8.69
N ALA A 72 14.29 3.49 -8.33
CA ALA A 72 13.00 3.57 -9.00
C ALA A 72 12.34 4.97 -8.92
N LEU A 73 12.54 5.70 -7.82
CA LEU A 73 12.07 7.08 -7.66
C LEU A 73 12.87 8.03 -8.55
N THR A 74 14.18 7.85 -8.64
CA THR A 74 15.07 8.67 -9.47
C THR A 74 14.70 8.53 -10.95
N ASP A 75 14.43 7.31 -11.43
CA ASP A 75 13.96 7.05 -12.80
C ASP A 75 12.61 7.73 -13.11
N LYS A 76 11.78 7.95 -12.07
CA LYS A 76 10.49 8.65 -12.16
C LYS A 76 10.61 10.18 -11.97
N GLY A 77 11.83 10.70 -11.91
CA GLY A 77 12.15 12.12 -11.81
C GLY A 77 12.02 12.70 -10.40
N PHE A 78 12.06 11.86 -9.36
CA PHE A 78 12.20 12.35 -7.99
C PHE A 78 13.65 12.75 -7.72
N VAL A 79 13.83 13.74 -6.85
CA VAL A 79 15.16 14.20 -6.41
C VAL A 79 15.23 14.22 -4.88
N ASP A 80 16.43 14.15 -4.33
CA ASP A 80 16.62 14.32 -2.89
C ASP A 80 16.17 15.74 -2.48
N ILE A 81 15.32 15.82 -1.46
CA ILE A 81 14.77 17.07 -0.95
C ILE A 81 15.87 18.05 -0.52
N ASP A 82 17.00 17.56 -0.02
CA ASP A 82 18.11 18.38 0.46
C ASP A 82 18.83 19.11 -0.69
N THR A 83 18.66 18.63 -1.93
CA THR A 83 19.20 19.29 -3.13
C THR A 83 18.37 20.50 -3.56
N LYS A 84 17.15 20.66 -3.03
CA LYS A 84 16.25 21.77 -3.37
C LYS A 84 16.23 22.84 -2.30
N LYS A 85 16.48 24.09 -2.73
CA LYS A 85 16.35 25.28 -1.88
C LYS A 85 14.90 25.71 -1.63
N ALA A 86 14.00 25.40 -2.57
CA ALA A 86 12.59 25.75 -2.50
C ALA A 86 11.76 24.69 -3.25
N LEU A 87 10.57 24.42 -2.72
CA LEU A 87 9.61 23.47 -3.30
C LEU A 87 8.54 24.22 -4.08
N LYS A 88 8.23 23.73 -5.28
CA LYS A 88 7.17 24.22 -6.15
C LYS A 88 6.14 23.13 -6.39
N SER A 89 4.93 23.54 -6.75
CA SER A 89 3.88 22.60 -7.14
C SER A 89 4.33 21.69 -8.28
N GLY A 90 4.06 20.39 -8.14
CA GLY A 90 4.48 19.34 -9.06
C GLY A 90 5.88 18.77 -8.79
N ASP A 91 6.64 19.35 -7.86
CA ASP A 91 7.95 18.84 -7.50
C ASP A 91 7.83 17.44 -6.88
N LYS A 92 8.69 16.53 -7.35
CA LYS A 92 8.82 15.17 -6.83
C LYS A 92 10.09 15.09 -6.00
N VAL A 93 9.95 14.84 -4.70
CA VAL A 93 11.08 14.82 -3.76
C VAL A 93 11.07 13.58 -2.89
N PHE A 94 12.24 13.13 -2.46
CA PHE A 94 12.40 12.06 -1.46
C PHE A 94 13.45 12.42 -0.42
N SER A 95 13.44 11.71 0.71
CA SER A 95 14.46 11.77 1.75
C SER A 95 14.67 10.38 2.36
N SER A 96 15.93 9.98 2.51
CA SER A 96 16.32 8.70 3.11
C SER A 96 16.65 8.85 4.58
N ILE A 97 16.05 8.01 5.42
CA ILE A 97 16.32 7.97 6.86
C ILE A 97 17.32 6.86 7.13
N LYS A 98 18.62 7.21 7.16
CA LYS A 98 19.76 6.30 7.44
C LYS A 98 19.79 5.04 6.55
N GLY A 99 19.20 5.10 5.36
CA GLY A 99 19.09 3.93 4.47
C GLY A 99 18.19 2.81 5.01
N LYS A 100 17.30 3.12 5.97
CA LYS A 100 16.36 2.15 6.59
C LYS A 100 14.91 2.64 6.61
N GLY A 101 14.68 3.89 6.24
CA GLY A 101 13.37 4.47 6.03
C GLY A 101 13.41 5.41 4.82
N LEU A 102 12.25 5.66 4.24
CA LEU A 102 12.11 6.50 3.06
C LEU A 102 10.82 7.31 3.16
N MET A 103 10.93 8.61 2.89
CA MET A 103 9.80 9.49 2.69
C MET A 103 9.89 10.05 1.28
N PHE A 104 8.78 10.09 0.55
CA PHE A 104 8.72 10.74 -0.75
C PHE A 104 7.36 11.40 -0.95
N ALA A 105 7.34 12.48 -1.73
CA ALA A 105 6.16 13.30 -1.91
C ALA A 105 6.12 13.93 -3.30
N VAL A 106 4.90 14.22 -3.75
CA VAL A 106 4.63 15.11 -4.87
C VAL A 106 3.98 16.37 -4.31
N VAL A 107 4.62 17.52 -4.50
CA VAL A 107 4.16 18.78 -3.92
C VAL A 107 2.87 19.23 -4.60
N GLY A 108 1.83 19.44 -3.78
CA GLY A 108 0.50 19.87 -4.24
C GLY A 108 0.47 21.32 -4.75
N LYS A 109 -0.71 21.76 -5.18
CA LYS A 109 -0.96 23.18 -5.54
C LYS A 109 -1.35 24.04 -4.35
N GLU A 110 -1.87 23.39 -3.32
CA GLU A 110 -2.36 24.03 -2.11
C GLU A 110 -1.23 24.25 -1.10
N ASP A 111 -1.42 25.25 -0.25
CA ASP A 111 -0.50 25.55 0.83
C ASP A 111 -0.40 24.38 1.82
N ALA A 112 0.81 24.07 2.28
CA ALA A 112 1.08 23.00 3.24
C ALA A 112 0.27 23.13 4.55
N PHE A 113 -0.12 24.34 4.96
CA PHE A 113 -0.98 24.58 6.12
C PHE A 113 -2.39 23.99 5.97
N LYS A 114 -2.83 23.71 4.74
CA LYS A 114 -4.11 23.02 4.49
C LYS A 114 -4.05 21.52 4.70
N GLY A 115 -2.85 20.96 4.87
CA GLY A 115 -2.63 19.56 5.22
C GLY A 115 -2.01 18.72 4.11
N PHE A 116 -1.92 17.42 4.39
CA PHE A 116 -1.23 16.44 3.56
C PHE A 116 -2.06 15.17 3.43
N ASN A 117 -1.98 14.52 2.27
CA ASN A 117 -2.45 13.16 2.09
C ASN A 117 -1.29 12.21 2.35
N ILE A 118 -1.29 11.53 3.49
CA ILE A 118 -0.17 10.69 3.94
C ILE A 118 -0.56 9.22 3.83
N LEU A 119 0.32 8.44 3.20
CA LEU A 119 0.29 6.98 3.21
C LEU A 119 1.53 6.49 3.96
N GLY A 120 1.31 5.65 4.97
CA GLY A 120 2.37 5.03 5.76
C GLY A 120 2.36 3.52 5.60
N ALA A 121 3.55 2.93 5.47
CA ALA A 121 3.78 1.50 5.49
C ALA A 121 5.11 1.22 6.20
N HIS A 122 5.32 -0.03 6.64
CA HIS A 122 6.61 -0.48 7.14
C HIS A 122 7.29 -1.37 6.09
N ILE A 123 8.62 -1.37 6.10
CA ILE A 123 9.45 -2.03 5.07
C ILE A 123 10.40 -3.08 5.63
N ASP A 124 10.38 -3.27 6.95
CA ASP A 124 11.04 -4.37 7.62
C ASP A 124 10.15 -5.61 7.63
N SER A 125 10.79 -6.78 7.54
CA SER A 125 10.14 -8.08 7.59
C SER A 125 10.82 -8.97 8.65
N PRO A 126 10.09 -9.92 9.28
CA PRO A 126 10.68 -10.88 10.20
C PRO A 126 11.84 -11.66 9.57
N ARG A 127 12.93 -11.84 10.30
CA ARG A 127 14.18 -12.43 9.78
C ARG A 127 15.11 -12.91 10.89
N LEU A 128 16.17 -13.63 10.50
CA LEU A 128 17.25 -14.02 11.39
C LEU A 128 18.42 -13.05 11.24
N ASP A 129 18.71 -12.32 12.31
CA ASP A 129 19.91 -11.49 12.40
C ASP A 129 21.04 -12.29 13.04
N LEU A 130 22.29 -12.02 12.66
CA LEU A 130 23.45 -12.60 13.32
C LEU A 130 23.68 -11.94 14.69
N LYS A 131 24.07 -12.73 15.70
CA LYS A 131 24.57 -12.16 16.96
C LYS A 131 25.90 -11.42 16.73
N PRO A 132 26.30 -10.50 17.63
CA PRO A 132 27.56 -9.77 17.49
C PRO A 132 28.80 -10.67 17.32
N ASN A 133 28.85 -11.80 18.03
CA ASN A 133 29.86 -12.85 17.86
C ASN A 133 29.17 -14.13 17.40
N PRO A 134 28.91 -14.30 16.09
CA PRO A 134 28.02 -15.34 15.61
C PRO A 134 28.76 -16.65 15.30
N LEU A 135 30.02 -16.58 14.87
CA LEU A 135 30.79 -17.72 14.40
C LEU A 135 31.14 -18.67 15.54
N TYR A 136 30.84 -19.95 15.38
CA TYR A 136 31.29 -21.02 16.27
C TYR A 136 31.39 -22.34 15.50
N GLU A 137 32.09 -23.31 16.09
CA GLU A 137 32.22 -24.67 15.55
C GLU A 137 31.58 -25.66 16.52
N GLU A 138 30.86 -26.63 15.98
CA GLU A 138 30.26 -27.75 16.70
C GLU A 138 30.22 -28.95 15.74
N ASP A 139 30.57 -30.15 16.21
CA ASP A 139 30.59 -31.37 15.40
C ASP A 139 31.35 -31.24 14.05
N GLU A 140 32.53 -30.62 14.06
CA GLU A 140 33.38 -30.35 12.88
C GLU A 140 32.70 -29.48 11.78
N LEU A 141 31.60 -28.79 12.14
CA LEU A 141 30.87 -27.88 11.27
C LEU A 141 30.89 -26.45 11.83
N VAL A 142 31.02 -25.49 10.92
CA VAL A 142 30.99 -24.06 11.26
C VAL A 142 29.56 -23.53 11.16
N PHE A 143 29.10 -22.91 12.24
CA PHE A 143 27.75 -22.37 12.39
C PHE A 143 27.75 -20.87 12.71
N PHE A 144 26.60 -20.25 12.50
CA PHE A 144 26.34 -18.87 12.89
C PHE A 144 25.19 -18.78 13.90
N LYS A 145 25.48 -18.21 15.08
CA LYS A 145 24.45 -17.89 16.09
C LYS A 145 23.57 -16.75 15.59
N THR A 146 22.27 -17.00 15.57
CA THR A 146 21.26 -16.03 15.15
C THR A 146 20.46 -15.49 16.34
N HIS A 147 19.74 -14.40 16.09
CA HIS A 147 18.71 -13.83 16.92
C HIS A 147 17.53 -13.47 16.01
N TYR A 148 16.31 -13.85 16.39
CA TYR A 148 15.14 -13.55 15.57
C TYR A 148 14.77 -12.07 15.70
N TYR A 149 14.40 -11.46 14.59
CA TYR A 149 13.74 -10.18 14.52
C TYR A 149 12.29 -10.40 14.07
N GLY A 150 11.31 -9.85 14.81
CA GLY A 150 9.88 -10.02 14.53
C GLY A 150 9.30 -11.39 14.95
N GLY A 151 8.06 -11.64 14.54
CA GLY A 151 7.27 -12.83 14.92
C GLY A 151 7.50 -14.02 13.98
N ILE A 152 8.67 -14.65 14.05
CA ILE A 152 8.94 -15.88 13.30
C ILE A 152 8.17 -17.04 13.95
N LYS A 153 7.51 -17.86 13.13
CA LYS A 153 6.81 -19.06 13.61
C LYS A 153 7.82 -20.02 14.22
N LYS A 154 7.58 -20.38 15.49
CA LYS A 154 8.32 -21.42 16.21
C LYS A 154 7.78 -22.80 15.87
#